data_AF-A0A7C3FA00-F1
#
_entry.id   AF-A0A7C3FA00-F1
#
_cell.length_a   1.000
_cell.length_b   1.000
_cell.length_c   1.000
_cell.angle_alpha   90.00
_cell.angle_beta   90.00
_cell.angle_gamma   90.00
#
_symmetry.space_group_name_H-M   'P 1'
#
loop_
_entity.id
_entity.type
_entity.pdbx_description
1 polymer ?
#
loop_
_entity_poly.entity_id
_entity_poly.type
_entity_poly.pdbx_seq_one_letter_code
_entity_poly.pdbx_strand_id
1 'polypeptide(L)'
;MEQRIFHGHLSPDDLAECLLIHFHRGNLRVQQIGQGEKVAIQILTREKPNAGGETALGITFQTVEDGVAVHVGKQAWFGIAASLGYTALSTIKNPFNLLHRIDDIAQDIEYLQLQDEVWKVLEANAKALGTGYELSERLRRTMCEYCGVANPAGEPSCIACGAPLGKVQPSSCKNCGYIIMHNEKYCPNCKQLL
;
A
#
# COMPACT_ATOMS: atom_id res chain seq x y z
N MET A 1 3.91 -6.68 -11.56
CA MET A 1 2.76 -6.13 -10.82
C MET A 1 3.01 -6.44 -9.36
N GLU A 2 3.21 -5.42 -8.54
CA GLU A 2 3.45 -5.58 -7.10
C GLU A 2 2.23 -5.08 -6.33
N GLN A 3 1.76 -5.88 -5.37
CA GLN A 3 0.66 -5.53 -4.48
C GLN A 3 1.18 -5.47 -3.05
N ARG A 4 0.80 -4.42 -2.31
CA ARG A 4 1.00 -4.31 -0.86
C ARG A 4 -0.27 -3.82 -0.19
N ILE A 5 -0.44 -4.14 1.08
CA ILE A 5 -1.57 -3.65 1.89
C ILE A 5 -0.98 -2.74 2.97
N PHE A 6 -1.48 -1.51 3.05
CA PHE A 6 -1.19 -0.60 4.14
C PHE A 6 -2.29 -0.73 5.18
N HIS A 7 -1.89 -1.08 6.39
CA HIS A 7 -2.82 -1.33 7.48
C HIS A 7 -3.03 -0.09 8.33
N GLY A 8 -4.28 0.24 8.60
CA GLY A 8 -4.69 1.23 9.59
C GLY A 8 -5.75 2.20 9.10
N HIS A 9 -6.02 3.26 9.86
CA HIS A 9 -7.02 4.27 9.51
C HIS A 9 -6.53 5.25 8.42
N LEU A 10 -6.32 4.72 7.22
CA LEU A 10 -5.96 5.47 6.02
C LEU A 10 -7.01 5.25 4.93
N SER A 11 -7.34 6.30 4.20
CA SER A 11 -8.21 6.22 3.03
C SER A 11 -7.40 6.11 1.74
N PRO A 12 -7.97 5.53 0.67
CA PRO A 12 -7.38 5.58 -0.67
C PRO A 12 -7.05 7.01 -1.14
N ASP A 13 -7.88 7.99 -0.75
CA ASP A 13 -7.68 9.40 -1.10
C ASP A 13 -6.45 9.99 -0.39
N ASP A 14 -6.20 9.65 0.88
CA ASP A 14 -5.01 10.11 1.62
C ASP A 14 -3.71 9.68 0.90
N LEU A 15 -3.65 8.41 0.48
CA LEU A 15 -2.50 7.88 -0.24
C LEU A 15 -2.36 8.49 -1.65
N ALA A 16 -3.49 8.72 -2.32
CA ALA A 16 -3.52 9.33 -3.64
C ALA A 16 -3.05 10.80 -3.62
N GLU A 17 -3.48 11.58 -2.63
CA GLU A 17 -3.07 12.97 -2.42
C GLU A 17 -1.56 13.06 -2.20
N CYS A 18 -0.98 12.11 -1.46
CA CYS A 18 0.46 12.09 -1.24
C CYS A 18 1.27 11.88 -2.52
N LEU A 19 0.80 11.01 -3.41
CA LEU A 19 1.42 10.84 -4.72
C LEU A 19 1.25 12.06 -5.61
N LEU A 20 0.09 12.73 -5.56
CA LEU A 20 -0.15 13.99 -6.26
C LEU A 20 0.85 15.06 -5.81
N ILE A 21 0.99 15.28 -4.49
CA ILE A 21 1.89 16.29 -3.94
C ILE A 21 3.36 15.99 -4.30
N HIS A 22 3.78 14.72 -4.22
CA HIS A 22 5.18 14.35 -4.43
C HIS A 22 5.58 14.30 -5.91
N PHE A 23 4.71 13.80 -6.79
CA PHE A 23 5.06 13.53 -8.19
C PHE A 23 4.47 14.52 -9.20
N HIS A 24 3.50 15.37 -8.84
CA HIS A 24 2.95 16.38 -9.75
C HIS A 24 3.87 17.61 -9.86
N ARG A 25 5.13 17.39 -10.23
CA ARG A 25 6.16 18.44 -10.35
C ARG A 25 7.19 18.09 -11.43
N GLY A 26 7.88 19.12 -11.92
CA GLY A 26 8.96 18.94 -12.91
C GLY A 26 8.46 18.35 -14.23
N ASN A 27 9.11 17.29 -14.68
CA ASN A 27 8.79 16.55 -15.90
C ASN A 27 7.71 15.48 -15.70
N LEU A 28 7.17 15.31 -14.49
CA LEU A 28 6.12 14.35 -14.21
C LEU A 28 4.74 15.04 -14.13
N ARG A 29 3.72 14.27 -14.51
CA ARG A 29 2.31 14.65 -14.41
C ARG A 29 1.56 13.51 -13.77
N VAL A 30 0.83 13.85 -12.72
CA VAL A 30 -0.04 12.91 -12.01
C VAL A 30 -1.48 13.19 -12.38
N GLN A 31 -2.25 12.14 -12.66
CA GLN A 31 -3.70 12.19 -12.89
C GLN A 31 -4.41 11.24 -11.93
N GLN A 32 -5.41 11.74 -11.23
CA GLN A 32 -6.30 10.94 -10.39
C GLN A 32 -7.60 10.61 -11.11
N ILE A 33 -8.08 9.39 -10.92
CA ILE A 33 -9.37 8.91 -11.40
C ILE A 33 -10.05 8.15 -10.26
N GLY A 34 -11.33 8.43 -10.03
CA GLY A 34 -12.06 7.86 -8.89
C GLY A 34 -11.81 8.60 -7.58
N GLN A 35 -12.60 8.24 -6.57
CA GLN A 35 -12.61 8.82 -5.23
C GLN A 35 -13.22 7.82 -4.25
N GLY A 36 -12.90 7.93 -2.97
CA GLY A 36 -13.49 7.11 -1.91
C GLY A 36 -12.89 5.72 -1.86
N GLU A 37 -13.72 4.68 -2.00
CA GLU A 37 -13.29 3.30 -1.76
C GLU A 37 -12.27 2.77 -2.78
N LYS A 38 -12.23 3.37 -3.99
CA LYS A 38 -11.32 3.01 -5.07
C LYS A 38 -10.79 4.25 -5.77
N VAL A 39 -9.47 4.38 -5.78
CA VAL A 39 -8.77 5.51 -6.42
C VAL A 39 -7.67 4.98 -7.33
N ALA A 40 -7.50 5.61 -8.47
CA ALA A 40 -6.44 5.34 -9.41
C ALA A 40 -5.58 6.57 -9.59
N ILE A 41 -4.27 6.40 -9.52
CA ILE A 41 -3.29 7.41 -9.85
C ILE A 41 -2.49 6.94 -11.06
N GLN A 42 -2.32 7.82 -12.02
CA GLN A 42 -1.38 7.62 -13.11
C GLN A 42 -0.29 8.68 -13.07
N ILE A 43 0.96 8.24 -13.13
CA ILE A 43 2.14 9.09 -13.24
C ILE A 43 2.69 8.96 -14.66
N LEU A 44 2.78 10.08 -15.37
CA LEU A 44 3.23 10.17 -16.75
C LEU A 44 4.39 11.18 -16.86
N THR A 45 5.30 10.96 -17.81
CA THR A 45 6.26 12.00 -18.22
C THR A 45 5.59 13.02 -19.15
N ARG A 46 5.86 14.32 -18.93
CA ARG A 46 5.36 15.42 -19.78
C ARG A 46 6.11 15.42 -21.11
N GLU A 47 5.38 15.38 -22.23
CA GLU A 47 5.91 15.30 -23.59
C GLU A 47 7.02 16.33 -23.90
N LYS A 48 8.23 15.81 -24.14
CA LYS A 48 9.12 16.27 -25.22
C LYS A 48 9.77 15.03 -25.86
N PRO A 49 9.16 14.47 -26.91
CA PRO A 49 9.64 13.25 -27.55
C PRO A 49 10.71 13.61 -28.58
N ASN A 50 11.94 13.86 -28.12
CA ASN A 50 13.10 13.78 -29.01
C ASN A 50 13.83 12.44 -28.89
N ALA A 51 13.50 11.63 -27.86
CA ALA A 51 14.00 10.28 -27.69
C ALA A 51 13.08 9.49 -26.74
N GLY A 52 12.48 8.41 -27.22
CA GLY A 52 12.09 7.24 -26.42
C GLY A 52 10.95 7.37 -25.40
N GLY A 53 9.70 7.16 -25.85
CA GLY A 53 8.62 6.51 -25.08
C GLY A 53 7.88 7.29 -23.98
N GLU A 54 6.56 7.11 -23.90
CA GLU A 54 5.73 7.54 -22.76
C GLU A 54 5.90 6.55 -21.59
N THR A 55 6.51 6.96 -20.48
CA THR A 55 6.52 6.16 -19.24
C THR A 55 5.23 6.44 -18.48
N ALA A 56 4.36 5.44 -18.40
CA ALA A 56 3.10 5.49 -17.65
C ALA A 56 3.15 4.47 -16.51
N LEU A 57 3.20 4.95 -15.26
CA LEU A 57 3.05 4.13 -14.07
C LEU A 57 1.62 4.28 -13.54
N GLY A 58 0.90 3.17 -13.43
CA GLY A 58 -0.42 3.11 -12.82
C GLY A 58 -0.34 2.59 -11.39
N ILE A 59 -1.01 3.28 -10.48
CA ILE A 59 -1.19 2.92 -9.08
C ILE A 59 -2.68 2.83 -8.80
N THR A 60 -3.13 1.76 -8.15
CA THR A 60 -4.54 1.58 -7.77
C THR A 60 -4.64 1.36 -6.28
N PHE A 61 -5.59 2.05 -5.67
CA PHE A 61 -5.91 1.98 -4.25
C PHE A 61 -7.31 1.42 -4.10
N GLN A 62 -7.47 0.46 -3.20
CA GLN A 62 -8.76 -0.13 -2.86
C GLN A 62 -8.87 -0.32 -1.35
N THR A 63 -9.98 0.11 -0.77
CA THR A 63 -10.30 -0.16 0.64
C THR A 63 -10.52 -1.65 0.86
N VAL A 64 -9.91 -2.19 1.91
CA VAL A 64 -10.03 -3.58 2.38
C VAL A 64 -10.30 -3.58 3.89
N GLU A 65 -10.74 -4.71 4.44
CA GLU A 65 -11.14 -4.81 5.87
C GLU A 65 -10.08 -4.27 6.83
N ASP A 66 -8.80 -4.54 6.56
CA ASP A 66 -7.68 -4.16 7.42
C ASP A 66 -6.89 -2.92 6.91
N GLY A 67 -7.41 -2.13 5.96
CA GLY A 67 -6.75 -0.90 5.46
C GLY A 67 -6.92 -0.65 3.97
N VAL A 68 -5.83 -0.34 3.25
CA VAL A 68 -5.86 -0.05 1.80
C VAL A 68 -4.89 -0.95 1.04
N ALA A 69 -5.43 -1.69 0.07
CA ALA A 69 -4.66 -2.45 -0.90
C ALA A 69 -4.16 -1.53 -2.01
N VAL A 70 -2.87 -1.63 -2.33
CA VAL A 70 -2.19 -0.83 -3.33
C VAL A 70 -1.55 -1.75 -4.37
N HIS A 71 -1.84 -1.49 -5.64
CA HIS A 71 -1.24 -2.18 -6.77
C HIS A 71 -0.47 -1.19 -7.64
N VAL A 72 0.76 -1.55 -8.00
CA VAL A 72 1.62 -0.75 -8.87
C VAL A 72 2.00 -1.54 -10.13
N GLY A 73 1.84 -0.91 -11.30
CA GLY A 73 2.16 -1.54 -12.58
C GLY A 73 2.06 -0.62 -13.80
N LYS A 74 2.66 -1.05 -14.92
CA LYS A 74 2.71 -0.33 -16.21
C LYS A 74 1.33 0.00 -16.83
N GLN A 75 0.26 -0.74 -16.49
CA GLN A 75 -1.04 -0.68 -17.21
C GLN A 75 -2.26 -0.98 -16.33
N ALA A 76 -2.38 -0.37 -15.15
CA ALA A 76 -3.44 -0.74 -14.20
C ALA A 76 -4.86 -0.19 -14.55
N TRP A 77 -5.19 0.10 -15.81
CA TRP A 77 -6.48 0.69 -16.19
C TRP A 77 -7.64 -0.32 -16.25
N PHE A 78 -7.36 -1.60 -16.52
CA PHE A 78 -8.41 -2.58 -16.80
C PHE A 78 -9.29 -2.95 -15.59
N GLY A 79 -8.75 -2.94 -14.36
CA GLY A 79 -9.51 -3.31 -13.16
C GLY A 79 -10.43 -2.19 -12.62
N ILE A 80 -10.08 -0.94 -12.90
CA ILE A 80 -10.78 0.25 -12.40
C ILE A 80 -11.97 0.61 -13.30
N ALA A 81 -11.79 0.56 -14.62
CA ALA A 81 -12.85 0.82 -15.60
C ALA A 81 -14.04 -0.16 -15.40
N ALA A 82 -13.75 -1.45 -15.23
CA ALA A 82 -14.77 -2.48 -15.00
C ALA A 82 -15.55 -2.29 -13.69
N SER A 83 -14.90 -1.81 -12.62
CA SER A 83 -15.55 -1.66 -11.31
C SER A 83 -16.16 -0.28 -11.04
N LEU A 84 -15.79 0.75 -11.81
CA LEU A 84 -16.40 2.08 -11.77
C LEU A 84 -17.49 2.28 -12.85
N GLY A 85 -17.89 1.23 -13.57
CA GLY A 85 -18.88 1.33 -14.66
C GLY A 85 -18.40 2.09 -15.89
N TYR A 86 -17.11 2.45 -15.95
CA TYR A 86 -16.50 3.11 -17.09
C TYR A 86 -16.14 2.05 -18.14
N THR A 87 -16.80 2.07 -19.30
CA THR A 87 -16.53 1.10 -20.35
C THR A 87 -15.09 1.24 -20.86
N ALA A 88 -14.35 0.14 -20.97
CA ALA A 88 -12.99 0.07 -21.55
C ALA A 88 -12.88 0.70 -22.96
N LEU A 89 -14.01 0.92 -23.63
CA LEU A 89 -14.13 1.60 -24.92
C LEU A 89 -13.93 3.11 -24.86
N SER A 90 -14.13 3.75 -23.70
CA SER A 90 -14.05 5.22 -23.57
C SER A 90 -12.62 5.76 -23.59
N THR A 91 -11.61 4.90 -23.40
CA THR A 91 -10.18 5.25 -23.39
C THR A 91 -9.48 4.96 -24.74
N ILE A 92 -10.14 4.31 -25.71
CA ILE A 92 -9.58 4.07 -27.04
C ILE A 92 -9.80 5.32 -27.91
N LYS A 93 -9.00 6.36 -27.69
CA LYS A 93 -8.93 7.51 -28.61
C LYS A 93 -7.64 7.58 -29.44
N ASN A 94 -6.66 6.70 -29.21
CA ASN A 94 -5.49 6.67 -30.09
C ASN A 94 -4.79 5.29 -30.14
N PRO A 95 -5.21 4.38 -31.04
CA PRO A 95 -4.65 3.03 -31.14
C PRO A 95 -3.32 2.96 -31.90
N PHE A 96 -2.80 4.08 -32.43
CA PHE A 96 -1.63 4.09 -33.32
C PHE A 96 -0.27 4.29 -32.64
N ASN A 97 -0.20 4.58 -31.33
CA ASN A 97 1.07 4.73 -30.61
C ASN A 97 1.70 3.41 -30.11
N LEU A 98 1.04 2.26 -30.34
CA LEU A 98 1.54 0.95 -29.90
C LEU A 98 2.51 0.28 -30.90
N LEU A 99 2.78 0.90 -32.05
CA LEU A 99 3.54 0.28 -33.15
C LEU A 99 5.02 0.66 -33.23
N HIS A 100 5.57 1.40 -32.26
CA HIS A 100 6.97 1.84 -32.30
C HIS A 100 7.78 1.55 -31.02
N ARG A 101 7.55 0.39 -30.40
CA ARG A 101 8.38 -0.09 -29.27
C ARG A 101 9.53 -0.97 -29.76
N ILE A 102 10.69 -0.35 -29.98
CA ILE A 102 11.96 -1.05 -30.28
C ILE A 102 13.07 -0.71 -29.26
N ASP A 103 12.91 0.31 -28.41
CA ASP A 103 13.95 0.74 -27.46
C ASP A 103 13.68 0.26 -26.01
N ASP A 104 13.62 -1.05 -25.79
CA ASP A 104 13.07 -1.66 -24.57
C ASP A 104 14.02 -1.78 -23.36
N ILE A 105 15.21 -1.16 -23.35
CA ILE A 105 16.18 -1.33 -22.24
C ILE A 105 16.32 -0.07 -21.37
N ALA A 106 16.26 1.13 -21.94
CA ALA A 106 16.42 2.38 -21.17
C ALA A 106 15.18 2.74 -20.34
N GLN A 107 13.99 2.44 -20.86
CA GLN A 107 12.71 2.76 -20.21
C GLN A 107 12.44 1.89 -18.97
N ASP A 108 13.04 0.71 -18.88
CA ASP A 108 12.87 -0.21 -17.75
C ASP A 108 13.60 0.25 -16.49
N ILE A 109 14.72 0.96 -16.62
CA ILE A 109 15.49 1.48 -15.46
C ILE A 109 14.76 2.65 -14.81
N GLU A 110 14.28 3.62 -15.61
CA GLU A 110 13.49 4.74 -15.10
C GLU A 110 12.17 4.27 -14.48
N TYR A 111 11.53 3.25 -15.06
CA TYR A 111 10.33 2.63 -14.51
C TYR A 111 10.58 1.98 -13.14
N LEU A 112 11.66 1.19 -13.00
CA LEU A 112 12.01 0.54 -11.73
C LEU A 112 12.30 1.58 -10.64
N GLN A 113 13.05 2.62 -10.98
CA GLN A 113 13.34 3.72 -10.06
C GLN A 113 12.08 4.46 -9.61
N LEU A 114 11.15 4.74 -10.54
CA LEU A 114 9.89 5.41 -10.21
C LEU A 114 8.98 4.51 -9.34
N GLN A 115 8.94 3.21 -9.61
CA GLN A 115 8.20 2.24 -8.79
C GLN A 115 8.76 2.17 -7.35
N ASP A 116 10.08 2.11 -7.20
CA ASP A 116 10.74 2.10 -5.90
C ASP A 116 10.49 3.41 -5.13
N GLU A 117 10.52 4.55 -5.83
CA GLU A 117 10.22 5.85 -5.24
C GLU A 117 8.76 5.94 -4.77
N VAL A 118 7.81 5.45 -5.56
CA VAL A 118 6.38 5.38 -5.17
C VAL A 118 6.22 4.60 -3.88
N TRP A 119 6.83 3.42 -3.76
CA TRP A 119 6.76 2.63 -2.54
C TRP A 119 7.36 3.37 -1.34
N LYS A 120 8.51 4.02 -1.53
CA LYS A 120 9.16 4.79 -0.48
C LYS A 120 8.30 5.94 0.04
N VAL A 121 7.62 6.66 -0.87
CA VAL A 121 6.72 7.78 -0.51
C VAL A 121 5.50 7.26 0.24
N LEU A 122 4.85 6.20 -0.25
CA LEU A 122 3.70 5.59 0.40
C LEU A 122 4.05 5.07 1.80
N GLU A 123 5.19 4.39 1.96
CA GLU A 123 5.64 3.89 3.26
C GLU A 123 5.96 5.00 4.26
N ALA A 124 6.61 6.07 3.80
CA ALA A 124 6.91 7.22 4.65
C ALA A 124 5.63 7.92 5.11
N ASN A 125 4.65 8.05 4.22
CA ASN A 125 3.39 8.71 4.52
C ASN A 125 2.48 7.86 5.42
N ALA A 126 2.35 6.56 5.15
CA ALA A 126 1.64 5.63 6.01
C ALA A 126 2.17 5.72 7.47
N LYS A 127 3.50 5.67 7.65
CA LYS A 127 4.13 5.87 8.97
C LYS A 127 3.79 7.20 9.62
N ALA A 128 3.71 8.29 8.84
CA ALA A 128 3.38 9.62 9.33
C ALA A 128 1.90 9.78 9.73
N LEU A 129 0.99 9.08 9.05
CA LEU A 129 -0.45 9.04 9.34
C LEU A 129 -0.82 8.15 10.55
N GLY A 130 0.17 7.72 11.34
CA GLY A 130 -0.06 6.91 12.54
C GLY A 130 -0.27 5.42 12.26
N THR A 131 -0.04 4.99 11.02
CA THR A 131 -0.22 3.60 10.61
C THR A 131 1.06 2.82 10.90
N GLY A 132 1.40 2.68 12.18
CA GLY A 132 2.31 1.63 12.61
C GLY A 132 1.52 0.34 12.64
N TYR A 133 1.73 -0.58 11.69
CA TYR A 133 1.16 -1.94 11.63
C TYR A 133 -0.09 -2.10 12.52
N GLU A 134 -1.19 -1.41 12.24
CA GLU A 134 -2.37 -1.57 13.07
C GLU A 134 -2.77 -3.06 13.01
N LEU A 135 -2.86 -3.67 14.19
CA LEU A 135 -2.99 -5.11 14.42
C LEU A 135 -4.03 -5.67 13.44
N SER A 136 -3.61 -6.50 12.47
CA SER A 136 -4.55 -7.27 11.64
C SER A 136 -5.54 -8.02 12.52
N GLU A 137 -6.71 -8.42 12.02
CA GLU A 137 -7.71 -9.16 12.83
C GLU A 137 -7.11 -10.35 13.62
N ARG A 138 -6.03 -10.96 13.12
CA ARG A 138 -5.28 -12.01 13.81
C ARG A 138 -4.56 -11.55 15.09
N LEU A 139 -4.13 -10.30 15.10
CA LEU A 139 -3.47 -9.62 16.20
C LEU A 139 -4.48 -9.06 17.23
N ARG A 140 -5.77 -8.96 16.89
CA ARG A 140 -6.85 -8.50 17.80
C ARG A 140 -7.27 -9.53 18.84
N ARG A 141 -6.84 -10.78 18.72
CA ARG A 141 -7.25 -11.86 19.63
C ARG A 141 -6.06 -12.64 20.17
N THR A 142 -6.06 -12.86 21.48
CA THR A 142 -5.06 -13.67 22.19
C THR A 142 -5.71 -14.95 22.70
N MET A 143 -5.03 -16.09 22.53
CA MET A 143 -5.55 -17.36 23.02
C MET A 143 -5.17 -17.52 24.50
N CYS A 144 -6.15 -17.82 25.34
CA CYS A 144 -5.89 -18.13 26.75
C CYS A 144 -5.11 -19.44 26.86
N GLU A 145 -3.89 -19.40 27.42
CA GLU A 145 -3.06 -20.60 27.65
C GLU A 145 -3.70 -21.62 28.60
N TYR A 146 -4.71 -21.22 29.39
CA TYR A 146 -5.35 -22.07 30.38
C TYR A 146 -6.56 -22.84 29.83
N CYS A 147 -7.43 -22.17 29.06
CA CYS A 147 -8.68 -22.77 28.58
C CYS A 147 -8.84 -22.76 27.05
N GLY A 148 -7.90 -22.17 26.31
CA GLY A 148 -7.91 -22.10 24.85
C GLY A 148 -8.88 -21.10 24.24
N VAL A 149 -9.68 -20.39 25.05
CA VAL A 149 -10.63 -19.38 24.55
C VAL A 149 -9.88 -18.18 23.99
N ALA A 150 -10.32 -17.69 22.82
CA ALA A 150 -9.82 -16.46 22.22
C ALA A 150 -10.42 -15.24 22.95
N ASN A 151 -9.54 -14.32 23.37
CA ASN A 151 -9.89 -13.10 24.09
C ASN A 151 -9.49 -11.88 23.25
N PRO A 152 -10.19 -10.74 23.36
CA PRO A 152 -9.71 -9.49 22.78
C PRO A 152 -8.31 -9.11 23.30
N ALA A 153 -7.47 -8.58 22.42
CA ALA A 153 -6.18 -8.02 22.80
C ALA A 153 -6.38 -6.83 23.76
N GLY A 154 -5.53 -6.73 24.78
CA GLY A 154 -5.61 -5.72 25.85
C GLY A 154 -6.38 -6.15 27.10
N GLU A 155 -7.18 -7.22 27.05
CA GLU A 155 -7.91 -7.69 28.23
C GLU A 155 -6.97 -8.23 29.32
N PRO A 156 -7.13 -7.84 30.60
CA PRO A 156 -6.25 -8.29 31.68
C PRO A 156 -6.52 -9.75 32.09
N SER A 157 -7.74 -10.23 31.88
CA SER A 157 -8.21 -11.56 32.31
C SER A 157 -9.09 -12.23 31.26
N CYS A 158 -9.06 -13.56 31.22
CA CYS A 158 -9.85 -14.36 30.29
C CYS A 158 -11.35 -14.20 30.55
N ILE A 159 -12.12 -13.89 29.51
CA ILE A 159 -13.58 -13.72 29.55
C ILE A 159 -14.32 -15.01 29.96
N ALA A 160 -13.69 -16.17 29.78
CA ALA A 160 -14.29 -17.46 30.07
C ALA A 160 -13.86 -18.04 31.44
N CYS A 161 -12.56 -18.04 31.75
CA CYS A 161 -12.03 -18.69 32.94
C CYS A 161 -11.43 -17.74 34.00
N GLY A 162 -11.35 -16.44 33.71
CA GLY A 162 -10.78 -15.44 34.63
C GLY A 162 -9.25 -15.47 34.76
N ALA A 163 -8.55 -16.36 34.07
CA ALA A 163 -7.08 -16.46 34.14
C ALA A 163 -6.39 -15.19 33.58
N PRO A 164 -5.23 -14.78 34.12
CA PRO A 164 -4.52 -13.58 33.66
C PRO A 164 -3.99 -13.76 32.24
N LEU A 165 -4.14 -12.74 31.40
CA LEU A 165 -3.71 -12.78 29.99
C LEU A 165 -2.41 -12.03 29.72
N GLY A 166 -1.79 -11.38 30.71
CA GLY A 166 -0.65 -10.48 30.49
C GLY A 166 0.55 -11.09 29.74
N LYS A 167 0.78 -12.41 29.85
CA LYS A 167 1.88 -13.10 29.15
C LYS A 167 1.62 -13.34 27.66
N VAL A 168 0.36 -13.41 27.26
CA VAL A 168 -0.05 -13.65 25.86
C VAL A 168 -0.39 -12.35 25.13
N GLN A 169 -0.33 -11.21 25.82
CA GLN A 169 -0.59 -9.91 25.20
C GLN A 169 0.56 -9.52 24.26
N PRO A 170 0.24 -9.02 23.06
CA PRO A 170 1.27 -8.55 22.14
C PRO A 170 1.96 -7.30 22.68
N SER A 171 3.24 -7.16 22.35
CA SER A 171 4.04 -5.98 22.71
C SER A 171 4.56 -5.28 21.44
N SER A 172 4.88 -4.00 21.52
CA SER A 172 5.41 -3.24 20.38
C SER A 172 6.90 -2.95 20.55
N CYS A 173 7.68 -3.13 19.48
CA CYS A 173 9.09 -2.74 19.43
C CYS A 173 9.23 -1.23 19.68
N LYS A 174 10.00 -0.84 20.70
CA LYS A 174 10.20 0.57 21.07
C LYS A 174 10.95 1.40 20.01
N ASN A 175 11.70 0.75 19.12
CA ASN A 175 12.48 1.44 18.09
C ASN A 175 11.71 1.66 16.78
N CYS A 176 10.84 0.73 16.37
CA CYS A 176 10.19 0.80 15.06
C CYS A 176 8.68 0.55 15.06
N GLY A 177 8.07 0.27 16.22
CA GLY A 177 6.64 0.04 16.36
C GLY A 177 6.15 -1.34 15.88
N TYR A 178 7.02 -2.22 15.38
CA TYR A 178 6.63 -3.58 14.96
C TYR A 178 6.06 -4.39 16.12
N ILE A 179 4.98 -5.12 15.86
CA ILE A 179 4.23 -5.86 16.89
C ILE A 179 4.78 -7.27 17.06
N ILE A 180 4.99 -7.63 18.32
CA ILE A 180 5.72 -8.79 18.77
C ILE A 180 4.76 -9.71 19.49
N MET A 181 4.62 -10.89 18.91
CA MET A 181 3.68 -11.93 19.34
C MET A 181 4.31 -12.97 20.25
N HIS A 182 5.64 -13.09 20.22
CA HIS A 182 6.38 -14.11 20.93
C HIS A 182 7.56 -13.47 21.66
N ASN A 183 8.16 -14.20 22.61
CA ASN A 183 9.36 -13.78 23.33
C ASN A 183 10.61 -13.84 22.42
N GLU A 184 10.65 -12.97 21.42
CA GLU A 184 11.80 -12.74 20.57
C GLU A 184 12.80 -11.83 21.30
N LYS A 185 14.10 -12.01 21.04
CA LYS A 185 15.16 -11.14 21.62
C LYS A 185 15.45 -9.92 20.74
N TYR A 186 15.25 -10.07 19.43
CA TYR A 186 15.51 -9.03 18.43
C TYR A 186 14.26 -8.81 17.60
N CYS A 187 13.97 -7.56 17.27
CA CYS A 187 12.85 -7.21 16.40
C CYS A 187 13.01 -7.87 15.03
N PRO A 188 12.06 -8.68 14.56
CA PRO A 188 12.17 -9.33 13.25
C PRO A 188 12.18 -8.31 12.10
N ASN A 189 11.62 -7.12 12.31
CA ASN A 189 11.61 -6.01 11.36
C ASN A 189 12.93 -5.20 11.38
N CYS A 190 13.23 -4.47 12.46
CA CYS A 190 14.37 -3.54 12.48
C CYS A 190 15.68 -4.15 13.02
N LYS A 191 15.67 -5.41 13.44
CA LYS A 191 16.81 -6.16 14.02
C LYS A 191 17.43 -5.56 15.29
N GLN A 192 16.82 -4.53 15.87
CA GLN A 192 17.23 -3.98 17.16
C GLN A 192 16.77 -4.85 18.32
N LEU A 193 17.40 -4.68 19.49
CA LEU A 193 17.00 -5.33 20.74
C LEU A 193 15.61 -4.84 21.19
N LEU A 194 14.82 -5.74 21.76
CA LEU A 194 13.42 -5.50 22.18
C LEU A 194 13.30 -5.02 23.63
#